data_AF-A0AAV8SHW0-F1
#
_entry.id   AF-A0AAV8SHW0-F1
#
_cell.length_a   1.000
_cell.length_b   1.000
_cell.length_c   1.000
_cell.angle_alpha   90.00
_cell.angle_beta   90.00
_cell.angle_gamma   90.00
#
_symmetry.space_group_name_H-M   'P 1'
#
loop_
_entity.id
_entity.type
_entity.pdbx_description
1 polymer ?
#
loop_
_entity_poly.entity_id
_entity_poly.type
_entity_poly.pdbx_seq_one_letter_code
_entity_poly.pdbx_strand_id
1 'polypeptide(L)'
;MPAARIRETIAKCLAEVELSSVDDQEKALQTLYSVSKVSPQNRNLLAQTENAIPSILRLTKASSSFIQILSLSILFNLSLNPDLKPSLSEMGIISHLNSIIVSPLSSQSLRLASSLVCSLAMLDKNKAKFGVAGTVQVIIKAIAGPRGPAAHHLLSSLAELMQFHGNCTLAVRSGAVEVLLKVVESPDGDDLTGISLAVLSLLARFNEGLIAITKTEHIVSSMVDVLKGTCMLSKEGAADILVRLFDESEGCVRDALRLPDITVMLADLSVRGSSRAREKAALLMKKLTDANYGYVDGDALFLKW
;
A
#
# COMPACT_ATOMS: atom_id res chain seq x y z
N MET A 1 -23.53 23.92 -14.25
CA MET A 1 -23.20 25.37 -14.33
C MET A 1 -22.33 25.61 -15.55
N PRO A 2 -22.47 26.74 -16.28
CA PRO A 2 -21.57 27.08 -17.37
C PRO A 2 -20.11 27.23 -16.90
N ALA A 3 -19.13 26.89 -17.72
CA ALA A 3 -17.71 26.91 -17.37
C ALA A 3 -17.21 28.29 -16.90
N ALA A 4 -17.72 29.39 -17.48
CA ALA A 4 -17.40 30.75 -17.06
C ALA A 4 -17.79 31.01 -15.60
N ARG A 5 -19.01 30.62 -15.21
CA ARG A 5 -19.50 30.76 -13.82
C ARG A 5 -18.68 29.94 -12.83
N ILE A 6 -18.14 28.79 -13.25
CA ILE A 6 -17.26 27.96 -12.42
C ILE A 6 -15.90 28.65 -12.24
N ARG A 7 -15.33 29.26 -13.28
CA ARG A 7 -14.08 30.03 -13.16
C ARG A 7 -14.24 31.21 -12.21
N GLU A 8 -15.32 31.98 -12.33
CA GLU A 8 -15.64 33.08 -11.41
C GLU A 8 -15.76 32.59 -9.96
N THR A 9 -16.44 31.45 -9.77
CA THR A 9 -16.58 30.84 -8.44
C THR A 9 -15.21 30.45 -7.87
N ILE A 10 -14.35 29.81 -8.67
CA ILE A 10 -13.00 29.43 -8.26
C ILE A 10 -12.18 30.66 -7.87
N ALA A 11 -12.14 31.69 -8.73
CA ALA A 11 -11.37 32.90 -8.49
C ALA A 11 -11.84 33.62 -7.21
N LYS A 12 -13.15 33.72 -7.00
CA LYS A 12 -13.73 34.29 -5.79
C LYS A 12 -13.29 33.52 -4.53
N CYS A 13 -13.42 32.19 -4.53
CA CYS A 13 -13.06 31.37 -3.38
C CYS A 13 -11.54 31.45 -3.09
N LEU A 14 -10.69 31.51 -4.11
CA LEU A 14 -9.24 31.66 -3.91
C LEU A 14 -8.89 33.01 -3.27
N ALA A 15 -9.58 34.10 -3.64
CA ALA A 15 -9.40 35.40 -2.99
C ALA A 15 -9.84 35.38 -1.51
N GLU A 16 -10.97 34.73 -1.21
CA GLU A 16 -11.48 34.56 0.16
C GLU A 16 -10.51 33.72 1.02
N VAL A 17 -9.86 32.72 0.43
CA VAL A 17 -8.86 31.90 1.12
C VAL A 17 -7.63 32.71 1.58
N GLU A 18 -7.22 33.73 0.83
CA GLU A 18 -6.01 34.50 1.11
C GLU A 18 -6.21 35.63 2.12
N LEU A 19 -7.39 36.26 2.14
CA LEU A 19 -7.61 37.55 2.82
C LEU A 19 -8.59 37.51 4.01
N SER A 20 -9.24 36.38 4.26
CA SER A 20 -10.40 36.32 5.16
C SER A 20 -10.17 35.52 6.46
N SER A 21 -11.17 35.50 7.33
CA SER A 21 -11.19 34.77 8.60
C SER A 21 -11.13 33.24 8.38
N VAL A 22 -10.84 32.47 9.44
CA VAL A 22 -10.85 30.99 9.40
C VAL A 22 -12.19 30.46 8.88
N ASP A 23 -13.31 31.00 9.36
CA ASP A 23 -14.66 30.59 8.92
C ASP A 23 -14.89 30.82 7.42
N ASP A 24 -14.36 31.91 6.88
CA ASP A 24 -14.46 32.23 5.46
C ASP A 24 -13.57 31.32 4.61
N GLN A 25 -12.35 31.03 5.10
CA GLN A 25 -11.45 30.05 4.47
C GLN A 25 -12.13 28.68 4.38
N GLU A 26 -12.80 28.23 5.44
CA GLU A 26 -13.51 26.96 5.47
C GLU A 26 -14.64 26.91 4.43
N LYS A 27 -15.49 27.93 4.35
CA LYS A 27 -16.58 28.01 3.36
C LYS A 27 -16.05 28.02 1.92
N ALA A 28 -14.99 28.79 1.68
CA ALA A 28 -14.34 28.86 0.38
C ALA A 28 -13.75 27.50 -0.02
N LEU A 29 -13.06 26.81 0.90
CA LEU A 29 -12.50 25.49 0.66
C LEU A 29 -13.57 24.40 0.47
N GLN A 30 -14.68 24.45 1.19
CA GLN A 30 -15.81 23.54 0.96
C GLN A 30 -16.37 23.69 -0.46
N THR A 31 -16.43 24.94 -0.96
CA THR A 31 -16.87 25.23 -2.33
C THR A 31 -15.86 24.69 -3.35
N LEU A 32 -14.57 24.96 -3.17
CA LEU A 32 -13.51 24.44 -4.04
C LEU A 32 -13.43 22.90 -4.05
N TYR A 33 -13.61 22.27 -2.88
CA TYR A 33 -13.71 20.82 -2.76
C TYR A 33 -14.90 20.29 -3.58
N SER A 34 -16.08 20.91 -3.44
CA SER A 34 -17.26 20.54 -4.21
C SER A 34 -17.03 20.69 -5.71
N VAL A 35 -16.43 21.79 -6.16
CA VAL A 35 -16.12 22.04 -7.57
C VAL A 35 -15.15 20.99 -8.13
N SER A 36 -14.06 20.69 -7.41
CA SER A 36 -13.02 19.74 -7.86
C SER A 36 -13.49 18.27 -7.90
N LYS A 37 -14.52 17.93 -7.10
CA LYS A 37 -15.12 16.59 -7.08
C LYS A 37 -15.98 16.29 -8.30
N VAL A 38 -16.59 17.31 -8.93
CA VAL A 38 -17.64 17.12 -9.94
C VAL A 38 -17.13 16.55 -11.26
N SER A 39 -16.04 17.08 -11.83
CA SER A 39 -15.59 16.66 -13.16
C SER A 39 -14.10 16.91 -13.43
N PRO A 40 -13.49 16.19 -14.39
CA PRO A 40 -12.14 16.49 -14.88
C PRO A 40 -11.99 17.94 -15.36
N GLN A 41 -13.01 18.50 -16.04
CA GLN A 41 -12.97 19.86 -16.54
C GLN A 41 -12.85 20.88 -15.40
N ASN A 42 -13.59 20.69 -14.30
CA ASN A 42 -13.51 21.60 -13.15
C ASN A 42 -12.14 21.55 -12.47
N ARG A 43 -11.53 20.35 -12.38
CA ARG A 43 -10.16 20.19 -11.87
C ARG A 43 -9.15 20.96 -12.72
N ASN A 44 -9.30 20.89 -14.04
CA ASN A 44 -8.44 21.63 -14.96
C ASN A 44 -8.62 23.15 -14.81
N LEU A 45 -9.86 23.62 -14.69
CA LEU A 45 -10.14 25.04 -14.44
C LEU A 45 -9.50 25.53 -13.14
N LEU A 46 -9.59 24.74 -12.07
CA LEU A 46 -8.97 25.06 -10.79
C LEU A 46 -7.44 25.10 -10.91
N ALA A 47 -6.84 24.08 -11.53
CA ALA A 47 -5.39 24.01 -11.70
C ALA A 47 -4.82 25.09 -12.63
N GLN A 48 -5.59 25.58 -13.60
CA GLN A 48 -5.21 26.66 -14.51
C GLN A 48 -5.37 28.05 -13.89
N THR A 49 -6.07 28.15 -12.76
CA THR A 49 -6.25 29.43 -12.08
C THR A 49 -4.94 29.79 -11.36
N GLU A 50 -4.48 31.02 -11.59
CA GLU A 50 -3.23 31.53 -11.05
C GLU A 50 -3.16 31.36 -9.52
N ASN A 51 -2.01 30.93 -9.02
CA ASN A 51 -1.72 30.70 -7.59
C ASN A 51 -2.62 29.67 -6.87
N ALA A 52 -3.55 29.00 -7.54
CA ALA A 52 -4.48 28.07 -6.90
C ALA A 52 -3.76 26.94 -6.14
N ILE A 53 -2.85 26.22 -6.81
CA ILE A 53 -2.12 25.08 -6.20
C ILE A 53 -1.20 25.57 -5.05
N PRO A 54 -0.35 26.60 -5.22
CA PRO A 54 0.44 27.16 -4.12
C PRO A 54 -0.40 27.60 -2.90
N SER A 55 -1.53 28.27 -3.12
CA SER A 55 -2.44 28.70 -2.05
C SER A 55 -3.01 27.51 -1.29
N ILE A 56 -3.50 26.48 -2.00
CA ILE A 56 -4.04 25.26 -1.38
C ILE A 56 -2.94 24.50 -0.63
N LEU A 57 -1.72 24.40 -1.18
CA LEU A 57 -0.56 23.79 -0.51
C LEU A 57 -0.11 24.57 0.74
N ARG A 58 -0.29 25.89 0.78
CA ARG A 58 -0.03 26.67 1.98
C ARG A 58 -1.02 26.31 3.09
N LEU A 59 -2.29 26.14 2.74
CA LEU A 59 -3.35 25.79 3.69
C LEU A 59 -3.26 24.36 4.25
N THR A 60 -2.56 23.44 3.58
CA THR A 60 -2.27 22.13 4.20
C THR A 60 -1.35 22.24 5.42
N LYS A 61 -0.71 23.40 5.64
CA LYS A 61 0.08 23.71 6.84
C LYS A 61 -0.72 24.44 7.93
N ALA A 62 -2.01 24.69 7.73
CA ALA A 62 -2.84 25.35 8.72
C ALA A 62 -2.96 24.52 10.00
N SER A 63 -3.04 25.18 11.16
CA SER A 63 -3.25 24.52 12.45
C SER A 63 -4.67 23.96 12.60
N SER A 64 -5.64 24.46 11.82
CA SER A 64 -6.99 23.89 11.76
C SER A 64 -6.96 22.56 11.00
N SER A 65 -7.32 21.48 11.70
CA SER A 65 -7.43 20.14 11.10
C SER A 65 -8.46 20.11 9.97
N PHE A 66 -9.53 20.89 10.08
CA PHE A 66 -10.58 20.96 9.08
C PHE A 66 -10.10 21.63 7.78
N ILE A 67 -9.38 22.76 7.89
CA ILE A 67 -8.74 23.43 6.74
C ILE A 67 -7.71 22.49 6.08
N GLN A 68 -6.88 21.80 6.86
CA GLN A 68 -5.90 20.85 6.33
C GLN A 68 -6.60 19.70 5.57
N ILE A 69 -7.67 19.14 6.13
CA ILE A 69 -8.45 18.06 5.51
C ILE A 69 -9.06 18.51 4.18
N LEU A 70 -9.70 19.67 4.12
CA LEU A 70 -10.29 20.18 2.87
C LEU A 70 -9.22 20.45 1.82
N SER A 71 -8.11 21.05 2.23
CA SER A 71 -6.98 21.36 1.34
C SER A 71 -6.35 20.08 0.76
N LEU A 72 -6.09 19.08 1.60
CA LEU A 72 -5.61 17.77 1.15
C LEU A 72 -6.62 17.07 0.22
N SER A 73 -7.92 17.20 0.49
CA SER A 73 -8.98 16.62 -0.34
C SER A 73 -9.03 17.26 -1.73
N ILE A 74 -8.83 18.58 -1.82
CA ILE A 74 -8.75 19.29 -3.10
C ILE A 74 -7.50 18.86 -3.86
N LEU A 75 -6.33 18.79 -3.21
CA LEU A 75 -5.10 18.31 -3.86
C LEU A 75 -5.23 16.85 -4.33
N PHE A 76 -5.87 15.98 -3.53
CA PHE A 76 -6.19 14.62 -3.94
C PHE A 76 -7.06 14.62 -5.19
N ASN A 77 -8.14 15.40 -5.23
CA ASN A 77 -8.98 15.51 -6.42
C ASN A 77 -8.17 16.00 -7.63
N LEU A 78 -7.34 17.04 -7.49
CA LEU A 78 -6.47 17.54 -8.56
C LEU A 78 -5.50 16.46 -9.05
N SER A 79 -4.93 15.65 -8.15
CA SER A 79 -4.02 14.55 -8.51
C SER A 79 -4.66 13.48 -9.39
N LEU A 80 -6.00 13.39 -9.45
CA LEU A 80 -6.71 12.49 -10.36
C LEU A 80 -6.51 12.88 -11.83
N ASN A 81 -6.07 14.10 -12.14
CA ASN A 81 -5.56 14.46 -13.46
C ASN A 81 -4.09 14.00 -13.60
N PRO A 82 -3.75 13.07 -14.52
CA PRO A 82 -2.37 12.65 -14.77
C PRO A 82 -1.40 13.80 -15.08
N ASP A 83 -1.86 14.85 -15.76
CA ASP A 83 -1.01 15.98 -16.19
C ASP A 83 -0.53 16.83 -14.99
N LEU A 84 -1.24 16.77 -13.87
CA LEU A 84 -0.89 17.50 -12.65
C LEU A 84 0.01 16.69 -11.71
N LYS A 85 0.13 15.38 -11.89
CA LYS A 85 0.96 14.52 -11.02
C LYS A 85 2.45 14.92 -11.00
N PRO A 86 3.09 15.35 -12.11
CA PRO A 86 4.48 15.79 -12.07
C PRO A 86 4.71 17.01 -11.18
N SER A 87 3.88 18.05 -11.28
CA SER A 87 4.02 19.28 -10.48
C SER A 87 3.61 19.06 -9.02
N LEU A 88 2.58 18.24 -8.77
CA LEU A 88 2.15 17.88 -7.41
C LEU A 88 3.10 16.90 -6.71
N SER A 89 4.18 16.45 -7.37
CA SER A 89 5.21 15.56 -6.81
C SER A 89 6.60 16.20 -6.80
N GLU A 90 6.66 17.53 -6.77
CA GLU A 90 7.89 18.24 -6.50
C GLU A 90 8.42 17.92 -5.09
N MET A 91 9.75 17.93 -4.92
CA MET A 91 10.40 17.45 -3.69
C MET A 91 9.86 18.15 -2.43
N GLY A 92 9.64 19.46 -2.48
CA GLY A 92 9.08 20.21 -1.36
C GLY A 92 7.65 19.78 -0.96
N ILE A 93 6.83 19.39 -1.95
CA ILE A 93 5.48 18.88 -1.70
C ILE A 93 5.57 17.47 -1.08
N ILE A 94 6.43 16.60 -1.63
CA ILE A 94 6.64 15.25 -1.09
C ILE A 94 7.13 15.33 0.38
N SER A 95 8.13 16.17 0.66
CA SER A 95 8.62 16.37 2.03
C SER A 95 7.52 16.88 2.97
N HIS A 96 6.63 17.75 2.48
CA HIS A 96 5.49 18.20 3.26
C HIS A 96 4.47 17.07 3.53
N LEU A 97 4.12 16.25 2.54
CA LEU A 97 3.25 15.09 2.74
C LEU A 97 3.86 14.10 3.75
N ASN A 98 5.17 13.86 3.68
CA ASN A 98 5.88 13.06 4.66
C ASN A 98 5.73 13.64 6.08
N SER A 99 5.83 14.96 6.25
CA SER A 99 5.65 15.59 7.57
C SER A 99 4.24 15.38 8.14
N ILE A 100 3.20 15.42 7.29
CA ILE A 100 1.82 15.15 7.69
C ILE A 100 1.64 13.68 8.08
N ILE A 101 2.29 12.74 7.37
CA ILE A 101 2.23 11.30 7.70
C ILE A 101 2.93 11.01 9.04
N VAL A 102 4.07 11.67 9.30
CA VAL A 102 4.83 11.50 10.56
C VAL A 102 4.08 12.07 11.76
N SER A 103 3.44 13.23 11.61
CA SER A 103 2.73 13.91 12.69
C SER A 103 1.36 14.43 12.21
N PRO A 104 0.39 13.53 12.01
CA PRO A 104 -0.92 13.92 11.48
C PRO A 104 -1.73 14.68 12.52
N LEU A 105 -2.43 15.75 12.11
CA LEU A 105 -3.39 16.45 12.97
C LEU A 105 -4.62 15.59 13.30
N SER A 106 -4.92 14.61 12.45
CA SER A 106 -6.04 13.67 12.64
C SER A 106 -5.85 12.41 11.79
N SER A 107 -6.58 11.34 12.13
CA SER A 107 -6.60 10.13 11.30
C SER A 107 -7.06 10.40 9.86
N GLN A 108 -7.95 11.38 9.65
CA GLN A 108 -8.38 11.77 8.30
C GLN A 108 -7.28 12.48 7.51
N SER A 109 -6.45 13.29 8.18
CA SER A 109 -5.29 13.93 7.54
C SER A 109 -4.27 12.89 7.11
N LEU A 110 -3.98 11.90 7.97
CA LEU A 110 -3.12 10.76 7.63
C LEU A 110 -3.68 9.98 6.43
N ARG A 111 -4.99 9.71 6.44
CA ARG A 111 -5.68 9.02 5.35
C ARG A 111 -5.49 9.76 4.03
N LEU A 112 -5.85 11.04 3.98
CA LEU A 112 -5.80 11.86 2.76
C LEU A 112 -4.38 12.07 2.25
N ALA A 113 -3.42 12.32 3.14
CA ALA A 113 -2.02 12.45 2.77
C ALA A 113 -1.50 11.15 2.13
N SER A 114 -1.84 9.99 2.72
CA SER A 114 -1.50 8.68 2.15
C SER A 114 -2.19 8.47 0.79
N SER A 115 -3.50 8.71 0.69
CA SER A 115 -4.23 8.58 -0.60
C SER A 115 -3.64 9.47 -1.70
N LEU A 116 -3.20 10.68 -1.35
CA LEU A 116 -2.54 11.60 -2.28
C LEU A 116 -1.17 11.06 -2.70
N VAL A 117 -0.35 10.54 -1.78
CA VAL A 117 0.91 9.86 -2.13
C VAL A 117 0.65 8.69 -3.09
N CYS A 118 -0.32 7.83 -2.80
CA CYS A 118 -0.71 6.72 -3.67
C CYS A 118 -1.10 7.19 -5.07
N SER A 119 -2.00 8.18 -5.18
CA SER A 119 -2.42 8.74 -6.46
C SER A 119 -1.25 9.32 -7.26
N LEU A 120 -0.37 10.09 -6.61
CA LEU A 120 0.80 10.68 -7.26
C LEU A 120 1.81 9.61 -7.70
N ALA A 121 1.95 8.53 -6.93
CA ALA A 121 2.83 7.41 -7.24
C ALA A 121 2.34 6.58 -8.44
N MET A 122 1.05 6.59 -8.78
CA MET A 122 0.54 5.92 -9.99
C MET A 122 1.18 6.42 -11.29
N LEU A 123 1.83 7.60 -11.28
CA LEU A 123 2.75 7.98 -12.34
C LEU A 123 4.14 7.43 -12.03
N ASP A 124 4.58 6.41 -12.79
CA ASP A 124 5.86 5.71 -12.54
C ASP A 124 7.07 6.63 -12.34
N LYS A 125 7.11 7.74 -13.08
CA LYS A 125 8.15 8.79 -13.02
C LYS A 125 8.33 9.39 -11.61
N ASN A 126 7.30 9.32 -10.78
CA ASN A 126 7.29 9.87 -9.43
C ASN A 126 7.80 8.89 -8.37
N LYS A 127 7.72 7.56 -8.61
CA LYS A 127 8.03 6.53 -7.61
C LYS A 127 9.45 6.65 -7.06
N ALA A 128 10.43 6.89 -7.94
CA ALA A 128 11.82 7.10 -7.54
C ALA A 128 12.00 8.38 -6.69
N LYS A 129 11.28 9.46 -6.99
CA LYS A 129 11.33 10.71 -6.21
C LYS A 129 10.86 10.50 -4.77
N PHE A 130 9.74 9.78 -4.60
CA PHE A 130 9.24 9.41 -3.27
C PHE A 130 10.23 8.53 -2.50
N GLY A 131 10.92 7.60 -3.18
CA GLY A 131 12.01 6.81 -2.60
C GLY A 131 13.15 7.69 -2.08
N VAL A 132 13.65 8.61 -2.92
CA VAL A 132 14.72 9.57 -2.56
C VAL A 132 14.29 10.47 -1.40
N ALA A 133 13.02 10.87 -1.35
CA ALA A 133 12.48 11.71 -0.28
C ALA A 133 12.27 10.98 1.06
N GLY A 134 12.56 9.67 1.13
CA GLY A 134 12.37 8.86 2.34
C GLY A 134 10.92 8.47 2.64
N THR A 135 10.02 8.60 1.67
CA THR A 135 8.58 8.33 1.88
C THR A 135 8.30 6.87 2.22
N VAL A 136 9.09 5.93 1.67
CA VAL A 136 8.97 4.49 1.97
C VAL A 136 9.19 4.22 3.46
N GLN A 137 10.27 4.76 4.03
CA GLN A 137 10.61 4.65 5.45
C GLN A 137 9.51 5.24 6.34
N VAL A 138 9.02 6.42 5.95
CA VAL A 138 7.96 7.14 6.68
C VAL A 138 6.67 6.30 6.74
N ILE A 139 6.26 5.72 5.61
CA ILE A 139 5.05 4.90 5.55
C ILE A 139 5.20 3.60 6.35
N ILE A 140 6.35 2.92 6.27
CA ILE A 140 6.61 1.70 7.05
C ILE A 140 6.53 2.00 8.55
N LYS A 141 7.15 3.09 8.99
CA LYS A 141 7.08 3.54 10.39
C LYS A 141 5.65 3.84 10.82
N ALA A 142 4.85 4.47 9.95
CA ALA A 142 3.44 4.75 10.24
C ALA A 142 2.59 3.47 10.35
N ILE A 143 2.86 2.45 9.51
CA ILE A 143 2.18 1.14 9.59
C ILE A 143 2.55 0.39 10.88
N ALA A 144 3.81 0.52 11.34
CA ALA A 144 4.27 -0.10 12.58
C ALA A 144 3.68 0.55 13.85
N GLY A 145 3.09 1.75 13.74
CA GLY A 145 2.44 2.44 14.85
C GLY A 145 1.06 1.87 15.20
N PRO A 146 0.31 2.55 16.09
CA PRO A 146 -1.04 2.16 16.46
C PRO A 146 -1.95 2.07 15.22
N ARG A 147 -2.69 0.98 15.11
CA ARG A 147 -3.62 0.78 14.01
C ARG A 147 -4.74 1.80 14.09
N GLY A 148 -5.15 2.28 12.91
CA GLY A 148 -6.26 3.20 12.79
C GLY A 148 -6.88 3.17 11.41
N PRO A 149 -7.94 3.97 11.19
CA PRO A 149 -8.72 3.97 9.96
C PRO A 149 -7.94 4.29 8.67
N ALA A 150 -6.69 4.77 8.78
CA ALA A 150 -5.81 5.10 7.67
C ALA A 150 -4.88 3.94 7.24
N ALA A 151 -4.83 2.82 7.98
CA ALA A 151 -3.88 1.72 7.74
C ALA A 151 -3.97 1.16 6.31
N HIS A 152 -5.19 0.95 5.79
CA HIS A 152 -5.39 0.53 4.41
C HIS A 152 -4.76 1.50 3.40
N HIS A 153 -4.88 2.82 3.63
CA HIS A 153 -4.35 3.85 2.74
C HIS A 153 -2.83 3.88 2.76
N LEU A 154 -2.21 3.67 3.93
CA LEU A 154 -0.76 3.51 4.06
C LEU A 154 -0.27 2.28 3.28
N LEU A 155 -0.94 1.13 3.45
CA LEU A 155 -0.59 -0.12 2.75
C LEU A 155 -0.77 0.00 1.23
N SER A 156 -1.85 0.64 0.75
CA SER A 156 -2.06 0.92 -0.68
C SER A 156 -0.96 1.83 -1.24
N SER A 157 -0.57 2.86 -0.49
CA SER A 157 0.50 3.79 -0.90
C SER A 157 1.85 3.08 -0.99
N LEU A 158 2.14 2.23 0.00
CA LEU A 158 3.36 1.41 0.02
C LEU A 158 3.41 0.44 -1.17
N ALA A 159 2.30 -0.26 -1.44
CA ALA A 159 2.18 -1.15 -2.59
C ALA A 159 2.47 -0.43 -3.91
N GLU A 160 1.86 0.74 -4.13
CA GLU A 160 2.07 1.51 -5.37
C GLU A 160 3.52 2.00 -5.52
N LEU A 161 4.12 2.50 -4.43
CA LEU A 161 5.52 2.92 -4.43
C LEU A 161 6.48 1.76 -4.76
N MET A 162 6.18 0.57 -4.25
CA MET A 162 6.99 -0.64 -4.41
C MET A 162 6.84 -1.32 -5.78
N GLN A 163 5.96 -0.83 -6.65
CA GLN A 163 6.01 -1.21 -8.06
C GLN A 163 7.34 -0.77 -8.73
N PHE A 164 8.06 0.18 -8.12
CA PHE A 164 9.44 0.50 -8.49
C PHE A 164 10.43 -0.31 -7.64
N HIS A 165 11.26 -1.13 -8.29
CA HIS A 165 12.20 -2.03 -7.64
C HIS A 165 13.11 -1.35 -6.60
N GLY A 166 13.60 -0.13 -6.88
CA GLY A 166 14.45 0.60 -5.92
C GLY A 166 13.74 0.87 -4.58
N ASN A 167 12.42 1.04 -4.60
CA ASN A 167 11.62 1.22 -3.38
C ASN A 167 11.42 -0.09 -2.61
N CYS A 168 11.44 -1.26 -3.28
CA CYS A 168 11.45 -2.55 -2.58
C CYS A 168 12.71 -2.71 -1.73
N THR A 169 13.89 -2.42 -2.27
CA THR A 169 15.16 -2.45 -1.50
C THR A 169 15.11 -1.51 -0.31
N LEU A 170 14.59 -0.29 -0.49
CA LEU A 170 14.40 0.65 0.62
C LEU A 170 13.45 0.08 1.69
N ALA A 171 12.36 -0.58 1.28
CA ALA A 171 11.38 -1.16 2.18
C ALA A 171 11.96 -2.31 3.01
N VAL A 172 12.67 -3.25 2.39
CA VAL A 172 13.31 -4.39 3.09
C VAL A 172 14.28 -3.87 4.15
N ARG A 173 15.16 -2.93 3.78
CA ARG A 173 16.14 -2.33 4.71
C ARG A 173 15.52 -1.55 5.85
N SER A 174 14.26 -1.14 5.70
CA SER A 174 13.50 -0.43 6.73
C SER A 174 12.65 -1.36 7.60
N GLY A 175 12.81 -2.69 7.47
CA GLY A 175 12.09 -3.68 8.27
C GLY A 175 10.66 -3.94 7.81
N ALA A 176 10.32 -3.66 6.54
CA ALA A 176 8.95 -3.86 6.04
C ALA A 176 8.42 -5.28 6.25
N VAL A 177 9.27 -6.32 6.10
CA VAL A 177 8.86 -7.72 6.24
C VAL A 177 8.27 -7.99 7.62
N GLU A 178 9.00 -7.63 8.68
CA GLU A 178 8.55 -7.84 10.06
C GLU A 178 7.29 -7.02 10.37
N VAL A 179 7.24 -5.76 9.91
CA VAL A 179 6.07 -4.89 10.10
C VAL A 179 4.83 -5.48 9.44
N LEU A 180 4.94 -5.96 8.20
CA LEU A 180 3.81 -6.52 7.45
C LEU A 180 3.36 -7.87 8.02
N LEU A 181 4.27 -8.71 8.48
CA LEU A 181 3.91 -9.99 9.12
C LEU A 181 3.15 -9.77 10.43
N LYS A 182 3.56 -8.78 11.24
CA LYS A 182 2.76 -8.34 12.40
C LYS A 182 1.36 -7.85 12.01
N VAL A 183 1.19 -7.28 10.81
CA VAL A 183 -0.14 -6.93 10.30
C VAL A 183 -0.97 -8.18 10.04
N VAL A 184 -0.39 -9.14 9.32
CA VAL A 184 -1.00 -10.43 8.93
C VAL A 184 -1.40 -11.29 10.13
N GLU A 185 -0.58 -11.35 11.16
CA GLU A 185 -0.76 -12.23 12.33
C GLU A 185 -1.73 -11.67 13.38
N SER A 186 -2.23 -10.45 13.17
CA SER A 186 -3.12 -9.82 14.16
C SER A 186 -4.56 -10.28 14.01
N PRO A 187 -5.23 -10.64 15.12
CA PRO A 187 -6.60 -11.13 15.12
C PRO A 187 -7.61 -10.09 14.60
N ASP A 188 -7.38 -8.80 14.84
CA ASP A 188 -8.25 -7.72 14.37
C ASP A 188 -7.92 -7.26 12.92
N GLY A 189 -7.11 -8.03 12.19
CA GLY A 189 -6.40 -7.62 10.98
C GLY A 189 -6.97 -8.11 9.66
N ASP A 190 -8.06 -8.89 9.64
CA ASP A 190 -8.53 -9.61 8.44
C ASP A 190 -8.66 -8.74 7.19
N ASP A 191 -9.15 -7.51 7.34
CA ASP A 191 -9.33 -6.54 6.25
C ASP A 191 -8.00 -6.03 5.67
N LEU A 192 -6.91 -6.12 6.43
CA LEU A 192 -5.57 -5.65 6.07
C LEU A 192 -4.61 -6.78 5.72
N THR A 193 -4.92 -8.02 6.10
CA THR A 193 -4.10 -9.20 5.83
C THR A 193 -3.86 -9.36 4.32
N GLY A 194 -4.92 -9.28 3.51
CA GLY A 194 -4.83 -9.45 2.06
C GLY A 194 -3.92 -8.43 1.39
N ILE A 195 -4.06 -7.13 1.73
CA ILE A 195 -3.20 -6.08 1.16
C ILE A 195 -1.76 -6.16 1.69
N SER A 196 -1.56 -6.57 2.95
CA SER A 196 -0.21 -6.77 3.52
C SER A 196 0.52 -7.92 2.83
N LEU A 197 -0.18 -9.02 2.53
CA LEU A 197 0.35 -10.13 1.75
C LEU A 197 0.61 -9.74 0.29
N ALA A 198 -0.19 -8.85 -0.29
CA ALA A 198 0.10 -8.30 -1.62
C ALA A 198 1.41 -7.49 -1.60
N VAL A 199 1.67 -6.69 -0.57
CA VAL A 199 2.94 -5.96 -0.41
C VAL A 199 4.12 -6.93 -0.18
N LEU A 200 3.96 -7.95 0.67
CA LEU A 200 4.98 -9.00 0.86
C LEU A 200 5.27 -9.74 -0.45
N SER A 201 4.24 -10.00 -1.26
CA SER A 201 4.41 -10.62 -2.59
C SER A 201 5.22 -9.73 -3.54
N LEU A 202 5.09 -8.40 -3.46
CA LEU A 202 5.95 -7.48 -4.22
C LEU A 202 7.42 -7.56 -3.80
N LEU A 203 7.70 -7.74 -2.50
CA LEU A 203 9.05 -7.96 -1.98
C LEU A 203 9.62 -9.29 -2.44
N ALA A 204 8.82 -10.35 -2.38
CA ALA A 204 9.21 -11.70 -2.74
C ALA A 204 9.51 -11.88 -4.24
N ARG A 205 9.21 -10.88 -5.10
CA ARG A 205 9.59 -10.88 -6.52
C ARG A 205 11.09 -10.71 -6.75
N PHE A 206 11.85 -10.31 -5.74
CA PHE A 206 13.28 -10.01 -5.87
C PHE A 206 14.06 -10.67 -4.74
N ASN A 207 15.34 -10.97 -5.03
CA ASN A 207 16.16 -11.82 -4.15
C ASN A 207 16.32 -11.25 -2.73
N GLU A 208 16.59 -9.94 -2.59
CA GLU A 208 16.75 -9.31 -1.27
C GLU A 208 15.49 -9.43 -0.40
N GLY A 209 14.30 -9.21 -0.99
CA GLY A 209 13.03 -9.32 -0.29
C GLY A 209 12.66 -10.78 0.02
N LEU A 210 12.89 -11.69 -0.92
CA LEU A 210 12.63 -13.10 -0.71
C LEU A 210 13.53 -13.68 0.38
N ILE A 211 14.84 -13.38 0.38
CA ILE A 211 15.76 -13.78 1.44
C ILE A 211 15.29 -13.27 2.81
N ALA A 212 14.83 -12.02 2.89
CA ALA A 212 14.33 -11.46 4.14
C ALA A 212 13.07 -12.19 4.65
N ILE A 213 12.15 -12.55 3.74
CA ILE A 213 10.94 -13.32 4.06
C ILE A 213 11.32 -14.75 4.49
N THR A 214 12.17 -15.44 3.74
CA THR A 214 12.62 -16.82 4.03
C THR A 214 13.33 -16.93 5.39
N LYS A 215 14.06 -15.89 5.80
CA LYS A 215 14.73 -15.84 7.11
C LYS A 215 13.79 -15.59 8.29
N THR A 216 12.52 -15.28 8.04
CA THR A 216 11.57 -15.07 9.12
C THR A 216 11.18 -16.41 9.74
N GLU A 217 11.32 -16.51 11.06
CA GLU A 217 10.92 -17.70 11.81
C GLU A 217 9.44 -18.01 11.60
N HIS A 218 9.10 -19.29 11.50
CA HIS A 218 7.73 -19.78 11.34
C HIS A 218 6.97 -19.26 10.11
N ILE A 219 7.63 -18.64 9.13
CA ILE A 219 6.98 -18.05 7.95
C ILE A 219 6.05 -19.03 7.23
N VAL A 220 6.45 -20.29 7.09
CA VAL A 220 5.62 -21.34 6.47
C VAL A 220 4.35 -21.59 7.28
N SER A 221 4.47 -21.71 8.62
CA SER A 221 3.32 -21.89 9.51
C SER A 221 2.37 -20.69 9.44
N SER A 222 2.90 -19.46 9.52
CA SER A 222 2.09 -18.24 9.43
C SER A 222 1.30 -18.17 8.11
N MET A 223 1.91 -18.58 6.98
CA MET A 223 1.20 -18.63 5.69
C MET A 223 0.12 -19.72 5.65
N VAL A 224 0.38 -20.89 6.25
CA VAL A 224 -0.63 -21.96 6.36
C VAL A 224 -1.81 -21.53 7.22
N ASP A 225 -1.56 -20.80 8.31
CA ASP A 225 -2.63 -20.28 9.15
C ASP A 225 -3.50 -19.25 8.41
N VAL A 226 -2.92 -18.43 7.54
CA VAL A 226 -3.69 -17.57 6.62
C VAL A 226 -4.58 -18.39 5.68
N LEU A 227 -4.10 -19.55 5.18
CA LEU A 227 -4.92 -20.42 4.32
C LEU A 227 -6.15 -20.99 5.03
N LYS A 228 -6.12 -21.12 6.37
CA LYS A 228 -7.27 -21.56 7.19
C LYS A 228 -8.37 -20.50 7.29
N GLY A 229 -8.05 -19.23 7.05
CA GLY A 229 -9.00 -18.13 7.06
C GLY A 229 -10.08 -18.23 5.97
N THR A 230 -10.96 -17.23 5.88
CA THR A 230 -12.04 -17.21 4.87
C THR A 230 -11.81 -16.21 3.73
N CYS A 231 -10.94 -15.22 3.93
CA CYS A 231 -10.66 -14.18 2.95
C CYS A 231 -9.83 -14.72 1.76
N MET A 232 -10.45 -14.80 0.58
CA MET A 232 -9.80 -15.34 -0.63
C MET A 232 -8.57 -14.53 -1.06
N LEU A 233 -8.59 -13.20 -0.90
CA LEU A 233 -7.44 -12.35 -1.22
C LEU A 233 -6.23 -12.71 -0.35
N SER A 234 -6.45 -12.94 0.95
CA SER A 234 -5.41 -13.37 1.88
C SER A 234 -4.88 -14.75 1.50
N LYS A 235 -5.76 -15.72 1.18
CA LYS A 235 -5.34 -17.05 0.73
C LYS A 235 -4.47 -17.00 -0.53
N GLU A 236 -4.86 -16.20 -1.52
CA GLU A 236 -4.08 -16.03 -2.75
C GLU A 236 -2.69 -15.44 -2.49
N GLY A 237 -2.60 -14.46 -1.59
CA GLY A 237 -1.35 -13.84 -1.18
C GLY A 237 -0.43 -14.84 -0.46
N ALA A 238 -0.95 -15.56 0.52
CA ALA A 238 -0.20 -16.60 1.24
C ALA A 238 0.30 -17.70 0.29
N ALA A 239 -0.54 -18.16 -0.64
CA ALA A 239 -0.13 -19.13 -1.65
C ALA A 239 0.94 -18.58 -2.61
N ASP A 240 0.94 -17.28 -2.95
CA ASP A 240 2.00 -16.67 -3.78
C ASP A 240 3.36 -16.75 -3.07
N ILE A 241 3.38 -16.42 -1.78
CA ILE A 241 4.58 -16.42 -0.96
C ILE A 241 5.07 -17.85 -0.77
N LEU A 242 4.20 -18.80 -0.43
CA LEU A 242 4.57 -20.22 -0.26
C LEU A 242 5.20 -20.80 -1.53
N VAL A 243 4.69 -20.49 -2.72
CA VAL A 243 5.26 -20.99 -3.99
C VAL A 243 6.71 -20.55 -4.10
N ARG A 244 6.98 -19.27 -3.87
CA ARG A 244 8.33 -18.69 -3.94
C ARG A 244 9.27 -19.26 -2.87
N LEU A 245 8.75 -19.47 -1.65
CA LEU A 245 9.52 -20.09 -0.58
C LEU A 245 9.93 -21.51 -0.94
N PHE A 246 9.03 -22.29 -1.54
CA PHE A 246 9.32 -23.68 -1.93
C PHE A 246 10.16 -23.79 -3.21
N ASP A 247 10.20 -22.74 -4.04
CA ASP A 247 11.13 -22.66 -5.16
C ASP A 247 12.58 -22.46 -4.67
N GLU A 248 12.78 -21.68 -3.61
CA GLU A 248 14.12 -21.18 -3.23
C GLU A 248 14.66 -21.77 -1.91
N SER A 249 13.84 -22.49 -1.14
CA SER A 249 14.24 -23.05 0.17
C SER A 249 13.67 -24.45 0.40
N GLU A 250 14.53 -25.46 0.27
CA GLU A 250 14.21 -26.84 0.70
C GLU A 250 13.87 -26.91 2.20
N GLY A 251 14.45 -26.01 3.00
CA GLY A 251 14.12 -25.88 4.42
C GLY A 251 12.65 -25.55 4.63
N CYS A 252 12.11 -24.60 3.85
CA CYS A 252 10.70 -24.25 3.92
C CYS A 252 9.79 -25.41 3.46
N VAL A 253 10.22 -26.20 2.47
CA VAL A 253 9.49 -27.42 2.06
C VAL A 253 9.47 -28.44 3.19
N ARG A 254 10.60 -28.69 3.87
CA ARG A 254 10.66 -29.58 5.04
C ARG A 254 9.78 -29.10 6.18
N ASP A 255 9.78 -27.79 6.45
CA ASP A 255 8.93 -27.22 7.50
C ASP A 255 7.45 -27.41 7.16
N ALA A 256 7.06 -27.24 5.89
CA ALA A 256 5.71 -27.50 5.44
C ALA A 256 5.29 -28.97 5.62
N LEU A 257 6.17 -29.93 5.31
CA LEU A 257 5.89 -31.36 5.47
C LEU A 257 5.66 -31.77 6.94
N ARG A 258 6.14 -30.97 7.91
CA ARG A 258 5.90 -31.18 9.34
C ARG A 258 4.56 -30.63 9.82
N LEU A 259 3.88 -29.82 9.00
CA LEU A 259 2.58 -29.25 9.33
C LEU A 259 1.46 -30.22 8.93
N PRO A 260 0.63 -30.72 9.87
CA PRO A 260 -0.38 -31.73 9.56
C PRO A 260 -1.48 -31.23 8.62
N ASP A 261 -1.77 -29.92 8.65
CA ASP A 261 -2.90 -29.33 7.95
C ASP A 261 -2.57 -28.91 6.51
N ILE A 262 -1.29 -28.86 6.09
CA ILE A 262 -0.89 -28.27 4.80
C ILE A 262 -1.61 -28.93 3.63
N THR A 263 -1.67 -30.26 3.59
CA THR A 263 -2.29 -31.02 2.50
C THR A 263 -3.79 -30.75 2.42
N VAL A 264 -4.47 -30.68 3.56
CA VAL A 264 -5.91 -30.38 3.63
C VAL A 264 -6.19 -28.95 3.17
N MET A 265 -5.35 -27.99 3.59
CA MET A 265 -5.48 -26.59 3.19
C MET A 265 -5.25 -26.37 1.70
N LEU A 266 -4.24 -27.03 1.12
CA LEU A 266 -4.00 -26.96 -0.32
C LEU A 266 -5.09 -27.67 -1.12
N ALA A 267 -5.61 -28.80 -0.63
CA ALA A 267 -6.74 -29.49 -1.26
C ALA A 267 -8.01 -28.63 -1.26
N ASP A 268 -8.36 -28.01 -0.13
CA ASP A 268 -9.48 -27.07 -0.06
C ASP A 268 -9.29 -25.88 -1.03
N LEU A 269 -8.09 -25.28 -1.04
CA LEU A 269 -7.75 -24.18 -1.94
C LEU A 269 -7.83 -24.59 -3.41
N SER A 270 -7.46 -25.82 -3.76
CA SER A 270 -7.52 -26.35 -5.13
C SER A 270 -8.95 -26.53 -5.67
N VAL A 271 -9.93 -26.65 -4.77
CA VAL A 271 -11.35 -26.84 -5.12
C VAL A 271 -12.12 -25.52 -5.01
N ARG A 272 -11.95 -24.80 -3.90
CA ARG A 272 -12.73 -23.61 -3.55
C ARG A 272 -12.04 -22.29 -3.90
N GLY A 273 -10.77 -22.34 -4.28
CA GLY A 273 -9.99 -21.16 -4.63
C GLY A 273 -10.42 -20.49 -5.93
N SER A 274 -10.00 -19.24 -6.11
CA SER A 274 -10.04 -18.58 -7.43
C SER A 274 -9.20 -19.34 -8.46
N SER A 275 -9.31 -18.98 -9.75
CA SER A 275 -8.45 -19.57 -10.79
C SER A 275 -6.96 -19.52 -10.43
N ARG A 276 -6.49 -18.36 -9.92
CA ARG A 276 -5.10 -18.15 -9.53
C ARG A 276 -4.73 -18.94 -8.28
N ALA A 277 -5.63 -19.01 -7.29
CA ALA A 277 -5.39 -19.79 -6.08
C ALA A 277 -5.26 -21.29 -6.38
N ARG A 278 -6.12 -21.82 -7.26
CA ARG A 278 -6.11 -23.23 -7.66
C ARG A 278 -4.84 -23.63 -8.40
N GLU A 279 -4.37 -22.77 -9.31
CA GLU A 279 -3.09 -22.96 -10.00
C GLU A 279 -1.93 -23.07 -9.01
N LYS A 280 -1.85 -22.12 -8.05
CA LYS A 280 -0.81 -22.13 -7.01
C LYS A 280 -0.91 -23.35 -6.09
N ALA A 281 -2.12 -23.74 -5.71
CA ALA A 281 -2.34 -24.94 -4.90
C ALA A 281 -1.79 -26.19 -5.60
N ALA A 282 -2.03 -26.33 -6.92
CA ALA A 282 -1.49 -27.44 -7.70
C ALA A 282 0.05 -27.45 -7.73
N LEU A 283 0.68 -26.28 -7.89
CA LEU A 283 2.15 -26.16 -7.83
C LEU A 283 2.71 -26.56 -6.46
N LEU A 284 2.09 -26.08 -5.38
CA LEU A 284 2.48 -26.39 -4.01
C LEU A 284 2.34 -27.87 -3.70
N MET A 285 1.21 -28.48 -4.06
CA MET A 285 0.99 -29.92 -3.88
C MET A 285 2.02 -30.74 -4.63
N LYS A 286 2.30 -30.41 -5.91
CA LYS A 286 3.33 -31.08 -6.69
C LYS A 286 4.69 -31.03 -5.99
N LYS A 287 5.11 -29.86 -5.51
CA LYS A 287 6.39 -29.69 -4.81
C LYS A 287 6.49 -30.52 -3.53
N LEU A 288 5.42 -30.59 -2.74
CA LEU A 288 5.37 -31.43 -1.54
C LEU A 288 5.43 -32.92 -1.88
N THR A 289 4.76 -33.33 -2.96
CA THR A 289 4.80 -34.71 -3.46
C THR A 289 6.20 -35.09 -3.94
N ASP A 290 6.82 -34.27 -4.79
CA ASP A 290 8.17 -34.50 -5.32
C ASP A 290 9.20 -34.60 -4.19
N ALA A 291 9.08 -33.73 -3.17
CA ALA A 291 9.93 -33.78 -1.98
C ALA A 291 9.74 -35.09 -1.19
N ASN A 292 8.50 -35.52 -0.96
CA ASN A 292 8.23 -36.78 -0.25
C ASN A 292 8.83 -37.99 -0.96
N TYR A 293 8.78 -38.06 -2.29
CA TYR A 293 9.42 -39.13 -3.05
C TYR A 293 10.96 -39.08 -2.96
N GLY A 294 11.56 -37.89 -2.99
CA GLY A 294 13.00 -37.70 -2.81
C GLY A 294 13.51 -38.10 -1.42
N TYR A 295 12.72 -37.88 -0.36
CA TYR A 295 13.08 -38.31 1.00
C TYR A 295 12.93 -39.83 1.20
N VAL A 296 11.89 -40.46 0.63
CA VAL A 296 11.69 -41.91 0.73
C VAL A 296 12.81 -42.68 0.01
N ASP A 297 13.31 -42.18 -1.12
CA ASP A 297 14.44 -42.80 -1.84
C ASP A 297 15.79 -42.50 -1.17
N GLY A 298 15.94 -41.32 -0.54
CA GLY A 298 17.12 -40.95 0.24
C GLY A 298 17.30 -41.78 1.52
N ASP A 299 16.24 -42.00 2.30
CA ASP A 299 16.29 -42.85 3.51
C ASP A 299 16.50 -44.34 3.17
N ALA A 300 16.04 -44.80 1.99
CA ALA A 300 16.31 -46.15 1.52
C ALA A 300 17.81 -46.40 1.21
N LEU A 301 18.58 -45.35 0.94
CA LEU A 301 20.03 -45.44 0.70
C LEU A 301 20.86 -45.43 2.00
N PHE A 302 20.30 -45.00 3.13
CA PHE A 302 20.98 -45.00 4.44
C PHE A 302 20.67 -46.24 5.32
N LEU A 303 19.82 -47.17 4.85
CA LEU A 303 19.46 -48.41 5.56
C LEU A 303 20.18 -49.68 5.07
N LYS A 304 21.21 -49.53 4.23
CA LYS A 304 22.33 -50.48 4.15
C LYS A 304 23.46 -49.72 4.84
N TRP A 305 24.03 -50.16 5.96
CA TRP A 305 24.96 -51.27 6.15
C TRP A 305 24.91 -51.75 7.60
#